data_AF-A0A845KYT8-F1
#
_entry.id   AF-A0A845KYT8-F1
#
_cell.length_a   1.000
_cell.length_b   1.000
_cell.length_c   1.000
_cell.angle_alpha   90.00
_cell.angle_beta   90.00
_cell.angle_gamma   90.00
#
_symmetry.space_group_name_H-M   'P 1'
#
loop_
_entity.id
_entity.type
_entity.pdbx_description
1 polymer ?
#
loop_
_entity_poly.entity_id
_entity_poly.type
_entity_poly.pdbx_seq_one_letter_code
_entity_poly.pdbx_strand_id
1 'polypeptide(L)' 'MNRQQEIRKEREADQLAALTGTLVACEKTAKRIQDFIDEVKEAGIKTPVEVYKLLEEEIDTLKALAKEFEADIEKMKQS' A
#
# COMPACT_ATOMS: atom_id res chain seq x y z
N MET A 1 -12.97 -35.40 -2.34
CA MET A 1 -13.58 -34.18 -2.90
C MET A 1 -13.51 -33.00 -1.91
N ASN A 2 -13.89 -33.17 -0.64
CA ASN A 2 -13.80 -32.10 0.39
C ASN A 2 -12.40 -31.51 0.58
N ARG A 3 -11.35 -32.33 0.60
CA ARG A 3 -9.97 -31.86 0.83
C ARG A 3 -9.43 -30.90 -0.23
N GLN A 4 -9.88 -31.03 -1.49
CA GLN A 4 -9.48 -30.09 -2.55
C GLN A 4 -10.16 -28.73 -2.39
N GLN A 5 -11.39 -28.69 -1.87
CA GLN A 5 -12.10 -27.45 -1.57
C GLN A 5 -11.51 -26.74 -0.35
N GLU A 6 -11.10 -27.49 0.69
CA GLU A 6 -10.40 -26.93 1.85
C GLU A 6 -9.07 -26.28 1.46
N ILE A 7 -8.23 -26.98 0.69
CA ILE A 7 -6.95 -26.43 0.19
C ILE A 7 -7.17 -25.15 -0.63
N ARG A 8 -8.26 -25.10 -1.42
CA ARG A 8 -8.58 -23.91 -2.21
C ARG A 8 -8.93 -22.72 -1.30
N LYS A 9 -9.78 -22.93 -0.29
CA LYS A 9 -10.15 -21.90 0.68
C LYS A 9 -8.97 -21.38 1.48
N GLU A 10 -8.07 -22.27 1.91
CA GLU A 10 -6.84 -21.87 2.61
C GLU A 10 -5.97 -20.97 1.73
N ARG A 11 -5.77 -21.34 0.46
CA ARG A 11 -5.00 -20.52 -0.49
C ARG A 11 -5.63 -19.15 -0.75
N GLU A 12 -6.95 -19.11 -0.90
CA GLU A 12 -7.70 -17.85 -1.09
C GLU A 12 -7.56 -16.95 0.16
N ALA A 13 -7.60 -17.53 1.37
CA ALA A 13 -7.38 -16.80 2.60
C ALA A 13 -5.93 -16.28 2.74
N ASP A 14 -4.93 -17.09 2.39
CA ASP A 14 -3.52 -16.68 2.40
C ASP A 14 -3.26 -15.53 1.41
N GLN A 15 -3.82 -15.63 0.21
CA GLN A 15 -3.73 -14.57 -0.80
C GLN A 15 -4.40 -13.28 -0.32
N LEU A 16 -5.60 -13.37 0.26
CA LEU A 16 -6.31 -12.23 0.83
C LEU A 16 -5.49 -11.57 1.95
N ALA A 17 -4.88 -12.37 2.83
CA ALA A 17 -4.02 -11.87 3.90
C ALA A 17 -2.77 -11.15 3.35
N ALA A 18 -2.13 -11.72 2.33
CA ALA A 18 -0.96 -11.12 1.68
C ALA A 18 -1.27 -9.79 1.00
N LEU A 19 -2.38 -9.71 0.25
CA LEU A 19 -2.82 -8.48 -0.40
C LEU A 19 -3.19 -7.41 0.63
N THR A 20 -3.93 -7.78 1.68
CA THR A 20 -4.28 -6.86 2.78
C THR A 20 -3.02 -6.33 3.49
N GLY A 21 -2.04 -7.19 3.75
CA GLY A 21 -0.77 -6.78 4.33
C GLY A 21 0.01 -5.81 3.43
N THR A 22 -0.03 -6.03 2.12
CA THR A 22 0.64 -5.16 1.14
C THR A 22 -0.05 -3.79 1.03
N LEU A 23 -1.39 -3.75 1.02
CA LEU A 23 -2.17 -2.51 1.10
C LEU A 23 -1.73 -1.65 2.29
N VAL A 24 -1.73 -2.23 3.49
CA VAL A 24 -1.33 -1.52 4.71
C VAL A 24 0.12 -1.02 4.62
N ALA A 25 1.02 -1.79 4.00
CA ALA A 25 2.40 -1.38 3.79
C ALA A 25 2.52 -0.16 2.85
N CYS A 26 1.74 -0.12 1.76
CA CYS A 26 1.69 1.02 0.85
C CYS A 26 1.21 2.29 1.58
N GLU A 27 0.08 2.21 2.28
CA GLU A 27 -0.48 3.35 3.02
C GLU A 27 0.48 3.87 4.10
N LYS A 28 1.09 2.95 4.87
CA LYS A 28 2.05 3.30 5.92
C LYS A 28 3.30 3.96 5.33
N THR A 29 3.78 3.48 4.18
CA THR A 29 4.96 4.05 3.53
C THR A 29 4.67 5.44 2.97
N ALA A 30 3.53 5.62 2.30
CA ALA A 30 3.09 6.93 1.81
C ALA A 30 2.99 7.94 2.96
N LYS A 31 2.40 7.53 4.09
CA LYS A 31 2.33 8.36 5.29
C LYS A 31 3.72 8.72 5.84
N ARG A 32 4.64 7.76 5.95
CA ARG A 32 6.01 8.03 6.44
C ARG A 32 6.78 9.02 5.56
N ILE A 33 6.58 8.96 4.24
CA ILE A 33 7.19 9.91 3.32
C ILE A 33 6.58 11.31 3.53
N GLN A 34 5.26 11.40 3.69
CA GLN A 34 4.58 12.66 3.99
C GLN A 34 5.06 13.25 5.32
N ASP A 35 5.11 12.44 6.39
CA ASP A 35 5.60 12.86 7.70
C ASP A 35 7.05 13.39 7.61
N PHE A 36 7.92 12.71 6.85
CA PHE A 36 9.29 13.18 6.60
C PHE A 36 9.35 14.52 5.86
N ILE A 37 8.53 14.70 4.82
CA ILE A 37 8.43 15.97 4.09
C ILE A 37 8.04 17.10 5.05
N ASP A 38 7.07 16.85 5.93
CA ASP A 38 6.55 17.84 6.86
C ASP A 38 7.57 18.19 7.95
N GLU A 39 8.27 17.19 8.51
CA GLU A 39 9.37 17.39 9.47
C GLU A 39 10.51 18.23 8.89
N VAL A 40 10.92 17.95 7.64
CA VAL A 40 11.96 18.70 6.93
C VAL A 40 11.54 20.16 6.70
N LYS A 41 10.28 20.39 6.32
CA LYS A 41 9.71 21.73 6.15
C LYS A 41 9.67 22.49 7.47
N GLU A 42 9.22 21.85 8.55
CA GLU A 42 9.16 22.45 9.89
C GLU A 42 10.55 22.80 10.43
N ALA A 43 11.55 21.95 10.19
CA ALA A 43 12.94 22.20 10.54
C ALA A 43 13.60 23.33 9.72
N GLY A 44 12.92 23.88 8.71
CA GLY A 44 13.45 24.93 7.83
C GLY A 44 14.58 24.44 6.90
N ILE A 45 14.69 23.12 6.70
CA ILE A 45 15.71 22.52 5.85
C ILE A 45 15.36 22.77 4.39
N LYS A 46 16.27 23.44 3.67
CA LYS A 46 16.13 23.68 2.23
C LYS A 46 16.51 22.46 1.43
N THR A 47 15.54 21.59 1.23
CA THR A 47 15.67 20.44 0.34
C THR A 47 15.51 20.87 -1.13
N PRO A 48 16.32 20.34 -2.06
CA PRO A 48 16.16 20.62 -3.49
C PRO A 48 14.75 20.29 -4.00
N VAL A 49 14.25 21.10 -4.93
CA VAL A 49 12.88 20.97 -5.47
C VAL A 49 12.68 19.60 -6.13
N GLU A 50 13.71 19.09 -6.80
CA GLU A 50 13.70 17.79 -7.46
C GLU A 50 13.48 16.65 -6.46
N VAL A 51 14.04 16.76 -5.25
CA VAL A 51 13.85 15.75 -4.19
C VAL A 51 12.41 15.76 -3.69
N TYR A 52 11.80 16.93 -3.48
CA TYR A 52 10.38 17.00 -3.10
C TYR A 52 9.47 16.38 -4.15
N LYS A 53 9.71 16.68 -5.44
CA LYS A 53 8.92 16.10 -6.53
C LYS A 53 8.99 14.59 -6.56
N LEU A 54 10.19 14.02 -6.43
CA LEU A 54 10.37 12.56 -6.39
C LEU A 54 9.63 11.91 -5.20
N LEU A 55 9.66 12.56 -4.03
CA LEU A 55 8.95 12.04 -2.85
C LEU A 55 7.42 12.16 -3.01
N GLU A 56 6.93 13.23 -3.61
CA GLU A 56 5.50 13.41 -3.94
C GLU A 56 5.04 12.37 -4.98
N GLU A 57 5.82 12.15 -6.04
CA GLU A 57 5.57 11.11 -7.06
C GLU A 57 5.53 9.70 -6.45
N GLU A 58 6.41 9.40 -5.49
CA GLU A 58 6.42 8.13 -4.77
C GLU A 58 5.16 7.97 -3.90
N ILE A 59 4.73 9.03 -3.20
CA ILE A 59 3.46 9.03 -2.44
C ILE A 59 2.29 8.73 -3.36
N ASP A 60 2.23 9.38 -4.53
CA ASP A 60 1.13 9.21 -5.48
C ASP A 60 1.10 7.80 -6.05
N THR A 61 2.28 7.23 -6.35
CA THR A 61 2.43 5.84 -6.79
C THR A 61 1.94 4.86 -5.73
N LEU A 62 2.33 5.04 -4.47
CA LEU A 62 1.90 4.19 -3.35
C LEU A 62 0.39 4.29 -3.11
N LYS A 63 -0.20 5.48 -3.23
CA LYS A 63 -1.66 5.68 -3.12
C LYS A 63 -2.42 5.05 -4.28
N ALA A 64 -1.90 5.13 -5.50
CA ALA A 64 -2.50 4.47 -6.66
C ALA A 64 -2.47 2.95 -6.48
N LEU A 65 -1.33 2.40 -6.05
CA LEU A 65 -1.18 0.98 -5.80
C LEU A 65 -2.09 0.49 -4.66
N ALA A 66 -2.24 1.28 -3.59
CA ALA A 66 -3.19 0.98 -2.51
C ALA A 66 -4.63 0.84 -3.04
N LYS A 67 -5.09 1.75 -3.91
CA LYS A 67 -6.43 1.68 -4.51
C LYS A 67 -6.64 0.43 -5.36
N GLU A 68 -5.63 0.02 -6.13
CA GLU A 68 -5.69 -1.22 -6.90
C GLU A 68 -5.80 -2.45 -5.98
N PHE A 69 -5.03 -2.48 -4.88
CA PHE A 69 -5.14 -3.54 -3.89
C PHE A 69 -6.51 -3.56 -3.18
N GLU A 70 -7.08 -2.41 -2.84
CA GLU A 70 -8.43 -2.33 -2.27
C GLU A 70 -9.47 -2.96 -3.21
N ALA A 71 -9.41 -2.62 -4.50
CA ALA A 71 -10.31 -3.16 -5.51
C ALA A 71 -10.17 -4.68 -5.67
N ASP A 72 -8.94 -5.20 -5.66
CA ASP A 72 -8.70 -6.64 -5.76
C ASP A 72 -9.12 -7.41 -4.50
N ILE A 73 -8.88 -6.84 -3.32
CA ILE A 73 -9.37 -7.38 -2.04
C ILE A 73 -10.90 -7.44 -2.02
N GLU A 74 -11.58 -6.41 -2.53
CA GLU A 74 -13.04 -6.38 -2.60
C GLU A 74 -13.58 -7.49 -3.52
N LYS A 75 -13.00 -7.66 -4.71
CA LYS A 75 -13.37 -8.76 -5.64
C LYS A 75 -13.19 -10.13 -4.99
N MET A 76 -12.10 -10.34 -4.24
CA MET A 76 -11.83 -11.61 -3.56
C MET A 76 -12.81 -11.89 -2.41
N LYS A 77 -13.26 -10.87 -1.68
CA LYS A 77 -14.27 -11.03 -0.62
C LYS A 77 -15.67 -11.38 -1.15
N GLN A 78 -15.94 -11.05 -2.40
CA GLN A 78 -17.22 -11.33 -3.08
C GLN A 78 -17.23 -12.66 -3.85
N SER A 79 -16.08 -13.35 -3.92
CA SER A 79 -15.88 -14.64 -4.63
C SER A 79 -16.12 -15.84 -3.71
#